data_AF-A0A925PJ51-F1
#
_entry.id   AF-A0A925PJ51-F1
#
_cell.length_a   1.000
_cell.length_b   1.000
_cell.length_c   1.000
_cell.angle_alpha   90.00
_cell.angle_beta   90.00
_cell.angle_gamma   90.00
#
_symmetry.space_group_name_H-M   'P 1'
#
loop_
_entity.id
_entity.type
_entity.pdbx_description
1 polymer ?
#
loop_
_entity_poly.entity_id
_entity_poly.type
_entity_poly.pdbx_seq_one_letter_code
_entity_poly.pdbx_strand_id
1 'polypeptide(L)'
;MFPQNNDLGTSLYKTWSDKEKRVEITRLVEGYRNGLPVGILCKMAETIAGSQKRARKHLHALLTSAERQAAIDKESGGVQIAVRELLQ
;
A
#
# COMPACT_ATOMS: atom_id res chain seq x y z
N MET A 1 -15.50 2.93 13.95
CA MET A 1 -15.17 4.24 13.35
C MET A 1 -13.67 4.45 13.53
N PHE A 2 -12.86 4.22 12.49
CA PHE A 2 -11.42 4.47 12.56
C PHE A 2 -11.20 5.99 12.53
N PRO A 3 -10.44 6.58 13.49
CA PRO A 3 -10.28 8.02 13.58
C PRO A 3 -9.60 8.58 12.32
N GLN A 4 -10.08 9.76 11.89
CA GLN A 4 -9.61 10.57 10.76
C GLN A 4 -8.18 11.12 10.96
N ASN A 5 -7.21 10.25 11.24
CA ASN A 5 -5.78 10.59 11.32
C ASN A 5 -5.10 10.70 9.94
N ASN A 6 -5.86 10.57 8.85
CA ASN A 6 -5.33 10.59 7.48
C ASN A 6 -4.51 11.86 7.19
N ASP A 7 -4.89 13.01 7.74
CA ASP A 7 -4.31 14.28 7.31
C ASP A 7 -2.93 14.56 7.92
N LEU A 8 -2.72 14.13 9.17
CA LEU A 8 -1.44 14.32 9.88
C LEU A 8 -0.35 13.38 9.32
N GLY A 9 -0.69 12.11 9.08
CA GLY A 9 0.21 11.14 8.44
C GLY A 9 0.53 11.54 7.00
N THR A 10 -0.47 11.97 6.21
CA THR A 10 -0.24 12.42 4.83
C THR A 10 0.66 13.66 4.79
N SER A 11 0.48 14.61 5.71
CA SER A 11 1.31 15.82 5.80
C SER A 11 2.75 15.51 6.22
N LEU A 12 2.96 14.53 7.10
CA LEU A 12 4.29 14.04 7.45
C LEU A 12 5.01 13.46 6.22
N TYR A 13 4.35 12.57 5.47
CA TYR A 13 5.00 11.96 4.30
C TYR A 13 5.24 12.94 3.15
N LYS A 14 4.56 14.10 3.10
CA LYS A 14 4.86 15.12 2.09
C LYS A 14 6.28 15.68 2.22
N THR A 15 6.85 15.72 3.43
CA THR A 15 8.22 16.23 3.67
C THR A 15 9.30 15.18 3.40
N TRP A 16 8.91 13.91 3.26
CA TRP A 16 9.83 12.80 3.04
C TRP A 16 10.28 12.72 1.58
N SER A 17 11.56 12.40 1.41
CA SER A 17 12.15 12.02 0.12
C SER A 17 11.54 10.72 -0.41
N ASP A 18 11.67 10.50 -1.72
CA ASP A 18 11.23 9.25 -2.37
C ASP A 18 11.92 8.02 -1.77
N LYS A 19 13.18 8.16 -1.33
CA LYS A 19 13.95 7.10 -0.69
C LYS A 19 13.34 6.70 0.65
N GLU A 20 13.00 7.66 1.50
CA GLU A 20 12.37 7.41 2.81
C GLU A 20 11.00 6.74 2.64
N LYS A 21 10.20 7.24 1.69
CA LYS A 21 8.91 6.62 1.33
C LYS A 21 9.08 5.17 0.89
N ARG A 22 10.07 4.90 0.03
CA ARG A 22 10.35 3.54 -0.43
C ARG A 22 10.77 2.61 0.72
N VAL A 23 11.60 3.09 1.65
CA VAL A 23 12.01 2.31 2.84
C VAL A 23 10.78 1.95 3.67
N GLU A 24 9.89 2.89 3.93
CA GLU A 24 8.70 2.64 4.74
C GLU A 24 7.69 1.72 4.04
N ILE A 25 7.48 1.88 2.73
CA ILE A 25 6.65 0.95 1.95
C ILE A 25 7.27 -0.46 1.94
N THR A 26 8.60 -0.57 1.97
CA THR A 26 9.27 -1.88 2.09
C THR A 26 8.92 -2.56 3.42
N ARG A 27 8.93 -1.82 4.53
CA ARG A 27 8.50 -2.33 5.85
C ARG A 27 7.02 -2.75 5.86
N LEU A 28 6.16 -2.00 5.17
CA LEU A 28 4.75 -2.39 5.01
C LEU A 28 4.60 -3.70 4.22
N VAL A 29 5.41 -3.90 3.18
CA VAL A 29 5.44 -5.16 2.41
C VAL A 29 5.91 -6.33 3.29
N GLU A 30 6.92 -6.12 4.14
CA GLU A 30 7.33 -7.12 5.13
C GLU A 30 6.19 -7.43 6.12
N GLY A 31 5.48 -6.41 6.60
CA GLY A 31 4.28 -6.59 7.41
C GLY A 31 3.20 -7.44 6.72
N TYR A 32 2.96 -7.19 5.43
CA TYR A 32 2.03 -7.99 4.61
C TYR A 32 2.45 -9.45 4.51
N ARG A 33 3.73 -9.71 4.26
CA ARG A 33 4.28 -11.08 4.26
C ARG A 33 4.11 -11.78 5.62
N ASN A 34 4.06 -10.99 6.70
CA ASN A 34 3.84 -11.45 8.07
C ASN A 34 2.36 -11.42 8.51
N GLY A 35 1.41 -11.22 7.59
CA GLY A 35 -0.03 -11.33 7.86
C GLY A 35 -0.78 -10.01 7.98
N LEU A 36 -0.16 -8.86 7.70
CA LEU A 36 -0.89 -7.59 7.56
C LEU A 36 -1.90 -7.71 6.41
N PRO A 37 -3.18 -7.33 6.60
CA PRO A 37 -4.18 -7.33 5.54
C PRO A 37 -3.77 -6.49 4.32
N VAL A 38 -4.01 -6.99 3.10
CA VAL A 38 -3.61 -6.31 1.86
C VAL A 38 -4.31 -4.95 1.71
N GLY A 39 -5.55 -4.81 2.17
CA GLY A 39 -6.24 -3.51 2.18
C GLY A 39 -5.48 -2.44 2.97
N ILE A 40 -4.86 -2.81 4.10
CA ILE A 40 -4.04 -1.90 4.90
C ILE A 40 -2.74 -1.57 4.18
N LEU A 41 -2.06 -2.57 3.60
CA LEU A 41 -0.88 -2.36 2.77
C LEU A 41 -1.16 -1.33 1.66
N CYS A 42 -2.21 -1.57 0.87
CA CYS A 42 -2.58 -0.72 -0.25
C CYS A 42 -2.89 0.71 0.22
N LYS A 43 -3.69 0.87 1.28
CA LYS A 43 -4.08 2.19 1.75
C LYS A 43 -2.90 2.97 2.33
N MET A 44 -2.07 2.32 3.13
CA MET A 44 -0.90 2.98 3.72
C MET A 44 0.17 3.30 2.66
N ALA A 45 0.38 2.42 1.69
CA ALA A 45 1.28 2.71 0.57
C ALA A 45 0.81 3.91 -0.24
N GLU A 46 -0.50 4.05 -0.49
CA GLU A 46 -1.10 5.25 -1.12
C GLU A 46 -0.81 6.51 -0.32
N THR A 47 -1.07 6.48 1.00
CA THR A 47 -0.83 7.60 1.91
C THR A 47 0.65 8.01 1.95
N ILE A 48 1.58 7.06 2.01
CA ILE A 48 3.03 7.32 2.06
C ILE A 48 3.53 7.84 0.71
N ALA A 49 3.13 7.22 -0.39
CA ALA A 49 3.54 7.61 -1.73
C ALA A 49 2.93 8.96 -2.17
N GLY A 50 1.81 9.34 -1.55
CA GLY A 50 1.07 10.57 -1.81
C GLY A 50 0.16 10.50 -3.05
N SER A 51 0.11 9.34 -3.73
CA SER A 51 -0.87 9.08 -4.79
C SER A 51 -0.95 7.59 -5.12
N GLN A 52 -2.11 7.16 -5.61
CA GLN A 52 -2.35 5.79 -6.08
C GLN A 52 -1.33 5.35 -7.15
N LYS A 53 -1.03 6.23 -8.13
CA LYS A 53 -0.06 5.95 -9.20
C LYS A 53 1.34 5.66 -8.67
N ARG A 54 1.81 6.43 -7.67
CA ARG A 54 3.14 6.21 -7.06
C ARG A 54 3.16 4.96 -6.19
N ALA A 55 2.10 4.73 -5.41
CA ALA A 55 1.97 3.51 -4.62
C ALA A 55 2.02 2.25 -5.49
N ARG A 56 1.29 2.23 -6.61
CA ARG A 56 1.37 1.14 -7.60
C ARG A 56 2.80 0.87 -8.07
N LYS A 57 3.55 1.93 -8.42
CA LYS A 57 4.96 1.80 -8.83
C LYS A 57 5.82 1.15 -7.74
N HIS A 58 5.69 1.58 -6.49
CA HIS A 58 6.45 1.00 -5.38
C HIS A 58 6.06 -0.46 -5.13
N LEU A 59 4.76 -0.75 -5.07
CA LEU A 59 4.26 -2.09 -4.79
C LEU A 59 4.63 -3.09 -5.89
N HIS A 60 4.55 -2.70 -7.17
CA HIS A 60 4.98 -3.54 -8.29
C HIS A 60 6.50 -3.80 -8.29
N ALA A 61 7.30 -2.88 -7.74
CA ALA A 61 8.74 -3.06 -7.62
C ALA A 61 9.15 -3.92 -6.41
N LEU A 62 8.26 -4.08 -5.41
CA LEU A 62 8.56 -4.76 -4.13
C LEU A 62 7.87 -6.12 -4.00
N LEU A 63 6.68 -6.27 -4.57
CA LEU A 63 5.92 -7.51 -4.65
C LEU A 63 6.16 -8.19 -5.98
N THR A 64 6.37 -9.51 -5.95
CA THR A 64 6.36 -10.35 -7.14
C THR A 64 4.96 -10.40 -7.77
N SER A 65 4.88 -10.76 -9.05
CA SER A 65 3.58 -10.93 -9.73
C SER A 65 2.71 -12.00 -9.03
N ALA A 66 3.32 -13.06 -8.50
CA ALA A 66 2.62 -14.09 -7.75
C ALA A 66 2.05 -13.57 -6.42
N GLU A 67 2.82 -12.78 -5.67
CA GLU A 67 2.31 -12.14 -4.44
C GLU A 67 1.16 -11.19 -4.72
N ARG A 68 1.25 -10.38 -5.78
CA ARG A 68 0.17 -9.46 -6.17
C ARG A 68 -1.10 -10.21 -6.53
N GLN A 69 -1.00 -11.27 -7.33
CA GLN A 69 -2.14 -12.09 -7.71
C GLN A 69 -2.77 -12.78 -6.49
N ALA A 70 -1.96 -13.40 -5.64
CA ALA A 70 -2.44 -14.04 -4.41
C ALA A 70 -3.13 -13.04 -3.46
N ALA A 71 -2.65 -11.80 -3.41
CA ALA A 71 -3.28 -10.75 -2.62
C ALA A 71 -4.65 -10.34 -3.16
N ILE A 72 -4.81 -10.28 -4.49
CA ILE A 72 -6.09 -10.00 -5.15
C ILE A 72 -7.08 -11.15 -4.93
N ASP A 73 -6.62 -12.39 -5.02
CA ASP A 73 -7.49 -13.58 -4.95
C ASP A 73 -7.99 -13.88 -3.54
N LYS A 74 -7.25 -13.43 -2.51
CA LYS A 74 -7.66 -13.55 -1.10
C LYS A 74 -8.82 -12.63 -0.71
N GLU A 75 -9.03 -11.55 -1.46
CA GLU A 75 -10.06 -10.55 -1.16
C GLU A 75 -11.31 -10.76 -2.02
N SER A 76 -12.43 -10.21 -1.57
CA SER A 76 -13.70 -10.29 -2.30
C SER A 76 -14.47 -8.96 -2.26
N GLY A 77 -15.45 -8.80 -3.16
CA GLY A 77 -16.33 -7.63 -3.18
C GLY A 77 -15.59 -6.31 -3.41
N GLY A 78 -16.03 -5.25 -2.73
CA GLY A 78 -15.47 -3.89 -2.93
C GLY A 78 -13.99 -3.77 -2.60
N VAL A 79 -13.48 -4.54 -1.64
CA VAL A 79 -12.05 -4.54 -1.28
C VAL A 79 -11.21 -5.12 -2.41
N GLN A 80 -11.68 -6.21 -3.04
CA GLN A 80 -10.98 -6.81 -4.18
C GLN A 80 -10.85 -5.84 -5.36
N ILE A 81 -11.89 -5.05 -5.65
CA ILE A 81 -11.87 -4.05 -6.72
C ILE A 81 -10.78 -3.00 -6.44
N ALA A 82 -10.75 -2.45 -5.22
CA ALA A 82 -9.74 -1.45 -4.84
C ALA A 82 -8.31 -2.02 -4.86
N VAL A 83 -8.12 -3.26 -4.41
CA VAL A 83 -6.82 -3.94 -4.43
C VAL A 83 -6.35 -4.21 -5.86
N ARG A 84 -7.26 -4.61 -6.76
CA ARG A 84 -6.95 -4.81 -8.19
C ARG A 84 -6.45 -3.55 -8.87
N GLU A 85 -7.07 -2.40 -8.63
CA GLU A 85 -6.63 -1.14 -9.23
C GLU A 85 -5.16 -0.80 -8.91
N LEU A 86 -4.69 -1.23 -7.73
CA LEU A 86 -3.33 -0.95 -7.26
C LEU A 86 -2.32 -2.06 -7.60
N LEU A 87 -2.74 -3.33 -7.59
CA LEU A 87 -1.83 -4.49 -7.68
C LEU A 87 -1.86 -5.24 -9.01
N GLN A 88 -2.94 -5.10 -9.79
CA GLN A 88 -3.00 -5.61 -11.17
C GLN A 88 -2.03 -4.80 -12.05
#